data_AF-A0A3M5B4Q0-F1
#
_entry.id   AF-A0A3M5B4Q0-F1
#
_cell.length_a   1.000
_cell.length_b   1.000
_cell.length_c   1.000
_cell.angle_alpha   90.00
_cell.angle_beta   90.00
_cell.angle_gamma   90.00
#
_symmetry.space_group_name_H-M   'P 1'
#
loop_
_entity.id
_entity.type
_entity.pdbx_description
1 polymer ?
#
loop_
_entity_poly.entity_id
_entity_poly.type
_entity_poly.pdbx_seq_one_letter_code
_entity_poly.pdbx_strand_id
1 'polypeptide(L)' 'MRLPLTIKTVFLAFATTNCLADTLPSSPEGMHRSHAQNYKDLVLANCIANAYAYDVKVGIDAGSSVTAMEDWANYD' A
#
# COMPACT_ATOMS: atom_id res chain seq x y z
N MET A 1 -38.93 -7.66 19.46
CA MET A 1 -39.16 -7.04 18.14
C MET A 1 -38.22 -7.71 17.14
N ARG A 2 -38.73 -8.62 16.29
CA ARG A 2 -37.90 -9.35 15.30
C ARG A 2 -37.85 -8.49 14.04
N LEU A 3 -36.70 -7.88 13.76
CA LEU A 3 -36.49 -7.05 12.57
C LEU A 3 -36.48 -7.97 11.32
N PRO A 4 -37.28 -7.71 10.27
CA PRO A 4 -37.35 -8.58 9.11
C PRO A 4 -36.01 -8.62 8.37
N LEU A 5 -35.59 -9.83 7.98
CA LEU A 5 -34.29 -10.16 7.38
C LEU A 5 -33.97 -9.29 6.15
N THR A 6 -35.00 -8.89 5.42
CA THR A 6 -34.93 -8.05 4.20
C THR A 6 -34.37 -6.66 4.44
N ILE A 7 -34.53 -6.10 5.64
CA ILE A 7 -33.99 -4.76 5.96
C ILE A 7 -32.47 -4.82 6.14
N LYS A 8 -31.94 -5.92 6.70
CA LYS A 8 -30.49 -6.06 6.89
C LYS A 8 -29.72 -6.18 5.57
N THR A 9 -30.34 -6.77 4.54
CA THR A 9 -29.69 -6.98 3.24
C THR A 9 -29.52 -5.69 2.43
N VAL A 10 -30.44 -4.73 2.58
CA VAL A 10 -30.38 -3.43 1.86
C VAL A 10 -29.29 -2.52 2.41
N PHE A 11 -29.04 -2.54 3.73
CA PHE A 11 -27.97 -1.73 4.33
C PHE A 11 -26.57 -2.22 3.98
N LEU A 12 -26.38 -3.52 3.72
CA LEU A 12 -25.07 -4.08 3.39
C LEU A 12 -24.61 -3.72 1.96
N ALA A 13 -25.56 -3.42 1.05
CA ALA A 13 -25.25 -3.07 -0.34
C ALA A 13 -24.78 -1.61 -0.51
N PHE A 14 -24.99 -0.73 0.47
CA PHE A 14 -24.63 0.69 0.37
C PHE A 14 -23.20 1.01 0.84
N ALA A 15 -22.46 0.02 1.37
CA ALA A 15 -21.12 0.22 1.91
C ALA A 15 -19.99 -0.03 0.89
N THR A 16 -20.29 -0.48 -0.33
CA THR A 16 -19.28 -0.92 -1.30
C THR A 16 -18.96 0.09 -2.40
N THR A 17 -19.50 1.32 -2.36
CA THR A 17 -19.46 2.28 -3.49
C THR A 17 -18.38 3.36 -3.44
N ASN A 18 -17.37 3.28 -2.56
CA ASN A 18 -16.31 4.31 -2.48
C ASN A 18 -14.89 3.83 -2.80
N CYS A 19 -14.71 2.79 -3.62
CA CYS A 19 -13.40 2.52 -4.24
C CYS A 19 -13.36 3.19 -5.62
N LEU A 20 -13.25 4.53 -5.65
CA LEU A 20 -12.85 5.22 -6.87
C LEU A 20 -11.35 4.92 -7.06
N ALA A 21 -11.00 4.20 -8.12
CA ALA A 21 -9.61 4.14 -8.56
C ALA A 21 -9.23 5.55 -9.02
N ASP A 22 -8.21 6.14 -8.41
CA ASP A 22 -7.67 7.42 -8.87
C ASP A 22 -7.09 7.21 -10.27
N THR A 23 -7.71 7.84 -11.27
CA THR A 23 -7.35 7.69 -12.69
C THR A 23 -6.36 8.76 -13.15
N LEU A 24 -5.93 9.68 -12.27
CA LEU A 24 -4.80 10.52 -12.62
C LEU A 24 -3.56 9.63 -12.79
N PRO A 25 -2.74 9.86 -13.83
CA PRO A 25 -1.42 9.26 -13.90
C PRO A 25 -0.68 9.59 -12.61
N SER A 26 -0.49 8.60 -11.74
CA SER A 26 0.36 8.77 -10.56
C SER A 26 1.80 8.63 -11.03
N SER A 27 2.55 9.71 -10.92
CA SER A 27 4.00 9.64 -10.98
C SER A 27 4.52 8.92 -9.73
N PRO A 28 5.73 8.34 -9.79
CA PRO A 28 6.40 7.90 -8.57
C PRO A 28 6.50 9.05 -7.57
N GLU A 29 5.88 8.89 -6.41
CA GLU A 29 5.82 9.94 -5.39
C GLU A 29 7.16 10.12 -4.66
N GLY A 30 8.13 9.21 -4.83
CA GLY A 30 9.45 9.29 -4.21
C GLY A 30 10.18 10.60 -4.55
N MET A 31 10.05 11.09 -5.79
CA MET A 31 10.63 12.37 -6.23
C MET A 31 9.98 13.59 -5.55
N HIS A 32 8.71 13.48 -5.16
CA HIS A 32 7.90 14.61 -4.68
C HIS A 32 7.78 14.66 -3.15
N ARG A 33 8.14 13.59 -2.45
CA ARG A 33 8.14 13.49 -0.98
C ARG A 33 9.48 13.91 -0.38
N SER A 34 9.48 14.14 0.93
CA SER A 34 10.71 14.39 1.67
C SER A 34 11.54 13.11 1.82
N HIS A 35 12.87 13.25 1.85
CA HIS A 35 13.80 12.16 2.14
C HIS A 35 13.43 11.39 3.41
N ALA A 36 13.03 12.09 4.48
CA ALA A 36 12.61 11.46 5.73
C ALA A 36 11.36 10.58 5.59
N GLN A 37 10.42 10.93 4.70
CA GLN A 37 9.26 10.09 4.41
C GLN A 37 9.68 8.88 3.57
N ASN A 38 10.49 9.10 2.53
CA ASN A 38 11.01 8.03 1.68
C ASN A 38 11.89 7.04 2.47
N TYR A 39 12.63 7.51 3.47
CA TYR A 39 13.40 6.65 4.38
C TYR A 39 12.51 5.73 5.21
N LYS A 40 11.35 6.20 5.67
CA LYS A 40 10.38 5.32 6.37
C LYS A 40 9.83 4.25 5.44
N ASP A 41 9.54 4.62 4.19
CA ASP A 41 9.05 3.69 3.17
C ASP A 41 10.13 2.66 2.81
N LEU A 42 11.40 3.07 2.71
CA LEU A 42 12.56 2.19 2.55
C LEU A 42 12.67 1.18 3.71
N VAL A 43 12.65 1.66 4.95
CA VAL A 43 12.73 0.79 6.15
C VAL A 43 11.57 -0.21 6.19
N LEU A 44 10.36 0.22 5.82
CA LEU A 44 9.20 -0.65 5.73
C LEU A 44 9.37 -1.72 4.64
N ALA A 45 9.81 -1.34 3.44
CA ALA A 45 10.06 -2.28 2.35
C ALA A 45 11.11 -3.33 2.75
N ASN A 46 12.19 -2.90 3.41
CA ASN A 46 13.24 -3.77 3.91
C ASN A 46 12.72 -4.73 4.99
N CYS A 47 11.87 -4.24 5.90
CA CYS A 47 11.20 -5.07 6.91
C CYS A 47 10.37 -6.18 6.27
N ILE A 48 9.56 -5.86 5.25
CA ILE A 48 8.71 -6.84 4.54
C ILE A 48 9.57 -7.85 3.78
N ALA A 49 10.57 -7.38 3.03
CA ALA A 49 11.47 -8.24 2.26
C ALA A 49 12.18 -9.27 3.17
N ASN A 50 12.62 -8.84 4.35
CA ASN A 50 13.26 -9.72 5.32
C ASN A 50 12.27 -10.67 6.02
N ALA A 51 11.09 -10.18 6.43
CA ALA A 51 10.07 -10.98 7.10
C ALA A 51 9.54 -12.13 6.22
N TYR A 52 9.48 -11.91 4.90
CA TYR A 52 8.99 -12.86 3.91
C TYR A 52 10.07 -13.35 2.95
N ALA A 53 11.33 -13.42 3.39
CA ALA A 53 12.48 -13.74 2.55
C ALA A 53 12.38 -15.07 1.77
N TYR A 54 11.54 -16.01 2.23
CA TYR A 54 11.33 -17.31 1.58
C TYR A 54 10.11 -17.34 0.65
N ASP A 55 9.32 -16.27 0.58
CA ASP A 55 8.29 -16.11 -0.44
C ASP A 55 8.87 -15.35 -1.63
N VAL A 56 9.10 -16.06 -2.73
CA VAL A 56 9.72 -15.51 -3.95
C VAL A 56 8.94 -14.31 -4.49
N LYS A 57 7.61 -14.31 -4.42
CA LYS A 57 6.81 -13.21 -4.98
C LYS A 57 6.92 -11.97 -4.11
N VAL A 58 6.85 -12.14 -2.79
CA VAL A 58 7.01 -11.03 -1.85
C VAL A 58 8.45 -10.48 -1.93
N GLY A 59 9.44 -11.36 -2.04
CA GLY A 59 10.84 -10.97 -2.19
C GLY A 59 11.09 -10.12 -3.44
N ILE A 60 10.51 -10.49 -4.59
CA ILE A 60 10.61 -9.70 -5.83
C ILE A 60 9.94 -8.33 -5.66
N ASP A 61 8.71 -8.31 -5.15
CA ASP A 61 7.91 -7.09 -5.02
C ASP A 61 8.54 -6.11 -4.00
N ALA A 62 8.73 -6.57 -2.76
CA ALA A 62 9.29 -5.75 -1.69
C ALA A 62 10.78 -5.42 -1.94
N GLY A 63 11.56 -6.36 -2.50
CA GLY A 63 12.96 -6.12 -2.85
C GLY A 63 13.12 -5.04 -3.93
N SER A 64 12.26 -5.04 -4.95
CA SER A 64 12.26 -3.96 -5.95
C SER A 64 11.87 -2.60 -5.35
N SER A 65 10.96 -2.60 -4.37
CA SER A 65 10.60 -1.39 -3.62
C SER A 65 11.76 -0.86 -2.78
N VAL A 66 12.59 -1.73 -2.18
CA VAL A 66 13.83 -1.33 -1.50
C VAL A 66 14.75 -0.60 -2.48
N THR A 67 15.10 -1.24 -3.61
CA THR A 67 16.03 -0.64 -4.58
C THR A 67 15.51 0.68 -5.15
N ALA A 68 14.19 0.80 -5.36
CA ALA A 68 13.61 2.04 -5.85
C ALA A 68 13.70 3.18 -4.82
N MET A 69 13.58 2.88 -3.52
CA MET A 69 13.59 3.91 -2.47
C MET A 69 14.98 4.34 -2.04
N GLU A 70 16.03 3.53 -2.27
CA GLU A 70 17.42 3.90 -1.98
C GLU A 70 17.82 5.22 -2.67
N ASP A 71 17.38 5.41 -3.92
CA ASP A 71 17.64 6.64 -4.70
C ASP A 71 16.93 7.88 -4.14
N TRP A 72 15.79 7.71 -3.45
CA TRP A 72 14.92 8.81 -3.01
C TRP A 72 14.99 9.10 -1.51
N ALA A 73 15.49 8.17 -0.71
CA ALA A 73 15.57 8.29 0.74
C ALA A 73 16.76 9.16 1.21
N ASN A 74 17.80 9.33 0.38
CA ASN A 74 19.02 10.12 0.65
C ASN A 74 19.45 10.08 2.14
N TYR A 75 20.12 8.99 2.52
CA TYR A 75 20.56 8.69 3.87
C TYR A 75 22.01 8.20 3.85
N ASP A 76 22.75 8.47 4.94
CA ASP A 76 24.17 8.08 5.14
C ASP A 76 24.32 6.75 5.90
#